data_AF-A0A4S4EDS6-F1
#
_entry.id   AF-A0A4S4EDS6-F1
#
_cell.length_a   1.000
_cell.length_b   1.000
_cell.length_c   1.000
_cell.angle_alpha   90.00
_cell.angle_beta   90.00
_cell.angle_gamma   90.00
#
_symmetry.space_group_name_H-M   'P 1'
#
loop_
_entity.id
_entity.type
_entity.pdbx_description
1 polymer ?
#
loop_
_entity_poly.entity_id
_entity_poly.type
_entity_poly.pdbx_seq_one_letter_code
_entity_poly.pdbx_strand_id
1 'polypeptide(L)'
;MVAEINGLEARESIQLVGDVPNVQVLTVTILSKYYWRPNIDGYVLFAEICEILQNYKKFRIAPEPANKPPSGSLFLFDRKVLRYFRKDGHNWRKKKDGKTVKEAHERLKAGSVDVLHCYYAHGEENENFQRRSYWLLEE
;
A
#
# COMPACT_ATOMS: atom_id res chain seq x y z
N MET A 1 3.11 22.50 1.42
CA MET A 1 3.20 22.26 2.87
C MET A 1 3.92 20.93 3.03
N VAL A 2 5.24 20.98 3.20
CA VAL A 2 6.11 19.80 3.31
C VAL A 2 6.31 19.62 4.82
N ALA A 3 5.89 18.48 5.37
CA ALA A 3 6.22 18.15 6.74
C ALA A 3 7.58 17.44 6.73
N GLU A 4 8.61 18.13 7.21
CA GLU A 4 9.87 17.49 7.61
C GLU A 4 9.58 16.58 8.80
N ILE A 5 9.86 15.29 8.65
CA ILE A 5 9.80 14.32 9.75
C ILE A 5 11.25 14.10 10.19
N ASN A 6 11.70 14.97 11.10
CA ASN A 6 13.00 14.86 11.74
C ASN A 6 13.04 13.62 12.64
N GLY A 7 14.00 12.73 12.38
CA GLY A 7 14.65 11.87 13.37
C GLY A 7 13.76 10.97 14.22
N LEU A 8 13.62 9.70 13.83
CA LEU A 8 13.28 8.63 14.77
C LEU A 8 14.34 7.54 14.68
N GLU A 9 15.17 7.49 15.71
CA GLU A 9 16.03 6.35 15.99
C GLU A 9 15.18 5.09 16.16
N ALA A 10 15.59 4.03 15.48
CA ALA A 10 15.01 2.72 15.62
C ALA A 10 15.23 2.21 17.06
N ARG A 11 14.18 2.20 17.88
CA ARG A 11 14.04 1.37 19.09
C ARG A 11 12.68 1.58 19.72
N GLU A 12 11.75 0.69 19.39
CA GLU A 12 10.94 -0.08 20.33
C GLU A 12 9.98 -0.93 19.49
N SER A 13 9.90 -2.21 19.85
CA SER A 13 9.01 -3.20 19.23
C SER A 13 7.59 -2.63 19.13
N ILE A 14 7.07 -2.50 17.90
CA ILE A 14 5.66 -2.20 17.64
C ILE A 14 4.85 -3.35 18.26
N GLN A 15 4.42 -3.18 19.52
CA GLN A 15 3.47 -4.08 20.15
C GLN A 15 2.13 -3.85 19.48
N LEU A 16 1.65 -4.86 18.74
CA LEU A 16 0.33 -4.88 18.13
C LEU A 16 -0.71 -4.99 19.27
N VAL A 17 -1.11 -3.86 19.86
CA VAL A 17 -2.15 -3.82 20.90
C VAL A 17 -3.33 -3.00 20.41
N GLY A 18 -4.43 -3.70 20.15
CA GLY A 18 -5.72 -3.11 19.82
C GLY A 18 -6.40 -3.89 18.70
N ASP A 19 -7.70 -4.17 18.87
CA ASP A 19 -8.57 -4.81 17.88
C ASP A 19 -8.25 -4.26 16.49
N VAL A 20 -7.56 -5.07 15.67
CA VAL A 20 -7.21 -4.70 14.31
C VAL A 20 -8.53 -4.74 13.56
N PRO A 21 -9.15 -3.60 13.20
CA PRO A 21 -10.40 -3.66 12.49
C PRO A 21 -10.03 -4.05 11.07
N ASN A 22 -10.07 -5.37 10.84
CA ASN A 22 -9.98 -6.04 9.55
C ASN A 22 -10.75 -5.21 8.56
N VAL A 23 -10.06 -4.44 7.70
CA VAL A 23 -10.70 -3.78 6.57
C VAL A 23 -9.80 -2.90 5.69
N GLN A 24 -8.61 -2.46 6.09
CA GLN A 24 -8.07 -1.27 5.41
C GLN A 24 -6.98 -1.53 4.42
N VAL A 25 -7.16 -0.97 3.22
CA VAL A 25 -6.16 -1.03 2.17
C VAL A 25 -5.62 0.36 1.89
N LEU A 26 -4.32 0.54 2.14
CA LEU A 26 -3.57 1.69 1.67
C LEU A 26 -3.10 1.43 0.25
N THR A 27 -3.54 2.24 -0.71
CA THR A 27 -3.10 2.13 -2.10
C THR A 27 -2.15 3.26 -2.46
N VAL A 28 -0.99 2.92 -3.02
CA VAL A 28 0.02 3.87 -3.50
C VAL A 28 0.24 3.66 -4.99
N THR A 29 0.21 4.74 -5.76
CA THR A 29 0.57 4.73 -7.19
C THR A 29 1.97 5.35 -7.37
N ILE A 30 2.92 4.66 -8.00
CA ILE A 30 4.34 5.07 -8.07
C ILE A 30 4.83 5.03 -9.53
N LEU A 31 5.59 6.04 -9.98
CA LEU A 31 6.18 6.17 -11.33
C LEU A 31 7.68 5.87 -11.43
N SER A 32 8.27 5.10 -10.50
CA SER A 32 9.71 4.82 -10.56
C SER A 32 10.09 3.48 -9.97
N LYS A 33 10.92 2.75 -10.73
CA LYS A 33 11.63 1.52 -10.33
C LYS A 33 12.58 1.72 -9.13
N TYR A 34 12.96 2.95 -8.82
CA TYR A 34 13.97 3.27 -7.79
C TYR A 34 13.40 3.42 -6.38
N TYR A 35 12.08 3.52 -6.20
CA TYR A 35 11.45 3.36 -4.88
C TYR A 35 11.43 1.90 -4.41
N TRP A 36 12.14 1.02 -5.12
CA TRP A 36 12.30 -0.38 -4.76
C TRP A 36 13.73 -0.86 -4.98
N ARG A 37 14.62 -0.40 -4.09
CA ARG A 37 15.78 -1.19 -3.69
C ARG A 37 15.55 -1.60 -2.24
N PRO A 38 15.53 -2.91 -1.91
CA PRO A 38 15.28 -3.38 -0.54
C PRO A 38 16.38 -3.01 0.47
N ASN A 39 17.28 -2.07 0.17
CA ASN A 39 18.35 -1.65 1.08
C ASN A 39 18.83 -0.20 0.96
N ILE A 40 18.35 0.62 0.02
CA ILE A 40 18.83 2.01 -0.11
C ILE A 40 17.68 2.89 -0.61
N ASP A 41 17.17 3.71 0.32
CA ASP A 41 16.48 4.99 0.13
C ASP A 41 15.27 5.05 -0.82
N GLY A 42 14.05 4.95 -0.28
CA GLY A 42 12.83 5.22 -1.06
C GLY A 42 11.57 4.67 -0.41
N TYR A 43 11.41 4.93 0.87
CA TYR A 43 10.32 4.45 1.67
C TYR A 43 9.19 5.50 1.69
N VAL A 44 7.96 5.07 1.41
CA VAL A 44 6.98 5.19 2.50
C VAL A 44 7.38 4.07 3.45
N LEU A 45 7.91 4.41 4.62
CA LEU A 45 8.56 3.46 5.51
C LEU A 45 7.54 2.39 5.82
N PHE A 46 7.96 1.12 5.83
CA PHE A 46 7.12 0.04 6.35
C PHE A 46 6.47 0.48 7.68
N ALA A 47 7.22 1.22 8.50
CA ALA A 47 6.75 1.92 9.68
C ALA A 47 5.61 2.93 9.40
N GLU A 48 5.74 3.84 8.44
CA GLU A 48 4.69 4.79 8.07
C GLU A 48 3.42 4.10 7.56
N ILE A 49 3.56 3.03 6.75
CA ILE A 49 2.40 2.23 6.29
C ILE A 49 1.69 1.60 7.48
N CYS A 50 2.44 0.98 8.39
CA CYS A 50 1.91 0.41 9.62
C CYS A 50 1.24 1.49 10.48
N GLU A 51 1.86 2.66 10.64
CA GLU A 51 1.34 3.75 11.43
C GLU A 51 0.01 4.28 10.86
N ILE A 52 -0.07 4.47 9.54
CA ILE A 52 -1.32 4.89 8.86
C ILE A 52 -2.41 3.85 9.08
N LEU A 53 -2.12 2.57 8.88
CA LEU A 53 -3.10 1.49 9.01
C LEU A 53 -3.56 1.30 10.46
N GLN A 54 -2.67 1.46 11.45
CA GLN A 54 -3.01 1.39 12.87
C GLN A 54 -3.79 2.64 13.34
N ASN A 55 -3.48 3.82 12.79
CA ASN A 55 -4.07 5.09 13.17
C ASN A 55 -5.16 5.59 12.21
N TYR A 56 -5.73 4.69 11.41
CA TYR A 56 -6.62 5.01 10.30
C TYR A 56 -7.78 5.95 10.61
N LYS A 57 -8.29 5.94 11.86
CA LYS A 57 -9.41 6.79 12.31
C LYS A 57 -9.05 8.27 12.22
N LYS A 58 -7.76 8.60 12.19
CA LYS A 58 -7.22 9.95 12.01
C LYS A 58 -7.20 10.38 10.55
N PHE A 59 -7.41 9.46 9.61
CA PHE A 59 -7.31 9.71 8.17
C PHE A 59 -8.68 9.63 7.49
N ARG A 60 -8.81 10.33 6.36
CA ARG A 60 -10.01 10.26 5.54
C ARG A 60 -10.04 8.93 4.78
N ILE A 61 -11.11 8.16 4.99
CA ILE A 61 -11.41 6.98 4.19
C ILE A 61 -12.06 7.44 2.88
N ALA A 62 -11.53 6.98 1.76
CA ALA A 62 -12.10 7.25 0.44
C ALA A 62 -13.37 6.41 0.25
N PRO A 63 -14.52 7.03 -0.08
CA PRO A 63 -15.79 6.32 -0.21
C PRO A 63 -15.93 5.57 -1.54
N GLU A 64 -15.11 5.90 -2.53
CA GLU A 64 -15.17 5.35 -3.89
C GLU A 64 -13.77 5.19 -4.49
N PRO A 65 -13.59 4.34 -5.53
CA PRO A 65 -12.29 4.14 -6.17
C PRO A 65 -11.87 5.42 -6.90
N ALA A 66 -10.60 5.78 -6.78
CA ALA A 66 -10.05 6.91 -7.52
C ALA A 66 -10.02 6.62 -9.02
N ASN A 67 -10.40 7.58 -9.87
CA ASN A 67 -10.35 7.42 -11.32
C ASN A 67 -9.01 7.95 -11.89
N LYS A 68 -8.22 7.05 -12.45
CA LYS A 68 -6.88 7.27 -13.02
C LYS A 68 -6.02 8.19 -12.14
N PRO A 69 -5.82 7.85 -10.84
CA PRO A 69 -5.04 8.69 -9.95
C PRO A 69 -3.61 8.88 -10.49
N PRO A 70 -3.04 10.10 -10.40
CA PRO A 70 -1.66 10.35 -10.78
C PRO A 70 -0.69 9.61 -9.84
N SER A 71 0.57 9.53 -10.25
CA SER A 71 1.63 9.05 -9.37
C SER A 71 1.76 9.88 -8.10
N GLY A 72 2.14 9.22 -7.01
CA GLY A 72 2.23 9.80 -5.68
C GLY A 72 0.90 9.85 -4.94
N SER A 73 -0.20 9.40 -5.56
CA SER A 73 -1.50 9.36 -4.89
C SER A 73 -1.55 8.27 -3.83
N LEU A 74 -2.16 8.61 -2.69
CA LEU A 74 -2.34 7.76 -1.54
C LEU A 74 -3.82 7.71 -1.16
N PHE A 75 -4.38 6.51 -1.05
CA PHE A 75 -5.78 6.34 -0.67
C PHE A 75 -5.92 5.26 0.39
N LEU A 76 -6.75 5.57 1.40
CA LEU A 76 -7.16 4.62 2.42
C LEU A 76 -8.59 4.20 2.14
N PHE A 77 -8.83 2.90 1.99
CA PHE A 77 -10.15 2.34 1.71
C PHE A 77 -10.62 1.41 2.81
N ASP A 78 -11.93 1.37 3.05
CA ASP A 78 -12.57 0.25 3.71
C ASP A 78 -12.83 -0.86 2.69
N ARG A 79 -12.11 -1.99 2.75
CA ARG A 79 -12.22 -3.11 1.79
C ARG A 79 -13.50 -3.94 1.94
N LYS A 80 -14.16 -3.93 3.10
CA LYS A 80 -15.43 -4.67 3.29
C LYS A 80 -16.56 -3.90 2.62
N VAL A 81 -16.53 -2.58 2.75
CA VAL A 81 -17.47 -1.65 2.10
C VAL A 81 -17.14 -1.51 0.61
N LEU A 82 -15.89 -1.18 0.27
CA LEU A 82 -15.44 -0.90 -1.09
C LEU A 82 -14.60 -2.06 -1.68
N ARG A 83 -15.25 -3.19 -1.95
CA ARG A 83 -14.58 -4.41 -2.48
C ARG A 83 -13.85 -4.20 -3.82
N TYR A 84 -14.29 -3.22 -4.61
CA TYR A 84 -13.77 -2.93 -5.95
C TYR A 84 -12.88 -1.68 -6.00
N PHE A 85 -12.22 -1.31 -4.90
CA PHE A 85 -11.28 -0.18 -4.82
C PHE A 85 -10.17 -0.20 -5.89
N ARG A 86 -9.86 -1.38 -6.46
CA ARG A 86 -8.91 -1.58 -7.56
C ARG A 86 -9.44 -1.21 -8.96
N LYS A 87 -10.72 -0.89 -9.10
CA LYS A 87 -11.31 -0.39 -10.37
C LYS A 87 -10.98 1.08 -10.53
N ASP A 88 -9.69 1.39 -10.59
CA ASP A 88 -9.14 2.74 -10.62
C ASP A 88 -8.97 3.32 -12.03
N GLY A 89 -9.52 2.65 -13.04
CA GLY A 89 -9.50 3.13 -14.43
C GLY A 89 -8.14 3.04 -15.13
N HIS A 90 -7.07 2.59 -14.45
CA HIS A 90 -5.78 2.34 -15.08
C HIS A 90 -5.77 1.01 -15.83
N ASN A 91 -4.98 0.97 -16.92
CA ASN A 91 -4.70 -0.27 -17.63
C ASN A 91 -3.55 -0.99 -16.92
N TRP A 92 -3.88 -2.08 -16.23
CA TRP A 92 -2.92 -2.92 -15.55
C TRP A 92 -2.53 -4.10 -16.43
N ARG A 93 -1.25 -4.49 -16.39
CA ARG A 93 -0.74 -5.65 -17.10
C ARG A 93 -1.57 -6.88 -16.76
N LYS A 94 -2.05 -7.59 -17.78
CA LYS A 94 -2.90 -8.77 -17.61
C LYS A 94 -2.11 -10.07 -17.73
N LYS A 95 -2.68 -11.16 -17.21
CA LYS A 95 -2.21 -12.53 -17.43
C LYS A 95 -2.42 -12.90 -18.90
N LYS A 96 -1.91 -14.08 -19.30
CA LYS A 96 -2.06 -14.61 -20.68
C LYS A 96 -3.51 -14.73 -21.14
N ASP A 97 -4.46 -14.80 -20.21
CA ASP A 97 -5.90 -14.85 -20.48
C ASP A 97 -6.50 -13.51 -20.98
N GLY A 98 -5.76 -12.40 -20.91
CA GLY A 98 -6.21 -11.06 -21.30
C GLY A 98 -7.32 -10.48 -20.41
N LYS A 99 -7.68 -11.14 -19.32
CA LYS A 99 -8.80 -10.77 -18.44
C LYS A 99 -8.33 -10.44 -17.03
N THR A 100 -7.43 -11.25 -16.49
CA THR A 100 -7.01 -11.15 -15.09
C THR A 100 -5.80 -10.24 -14.97
N VAL A 101 -5.81 -9.28 -14.05
CA VAL A 101 -4.61 -8.47 -13.76
C VAL A 101 -3.49 -9.38 -13.22
N LYS A 102 -2.27 -9.19 -13.73
CA LYS A 102 -1.06 -9.83 -13.22
C LYS A 102 -0.61 -9.09 -11.97
N GLU A 103 -1.23 -9.45 -10.85
CA GLU A 103 -0.91 -8.98 -9.52
C GLU A 103 -0.02 -10.00 -8.81
N ALA A 104 1.02 -9.52 -8.13
CA ALA A 104 1.89 -10.34 -7.29
C ALA A 104 1.61 -10.04 -5.81
N HIS A 105 1.69 -11.08 -4.98
CA HIS A 105 1.26 -11.06 -3.59
C HIS A 105 2.43 -11.43 -2.69
N GLU A 106 2.84 -10.48 -1.86
CA GLU A 106 3.93 -10.61 -0.91
C GLU A 106 3.44 -10.42 0.53
N ARG A 107 4.26 -10.89 1.49
CA ARG A 107 4.14 -10.55 2.90
C ARG A 107 5.37 -9.77 3.33
N LEU A 108 5.16 -8.63 4.00
CA LEU A 108 6.24 -7.82 4.54
C LEU A 108 6.42 -8.11 6.02
N LYS A 109 7.69 -8.19 6.45
CA LYS A 109 8.07 -8.55 7.81
C LYS A 109 8.55 -7.34 8.61
N ALA A 110 8.20 -7.30 9.89
CA ALA A 110 8.91 -6.53 10.90
C ALA A 110 9.86 -7.47 11.65
N GLY A 111 11.16 -7.35 11.41
CA GLY A 111 12.12 -8.35 11.91
C GLY A 111 11.84 -9.73 11.30
N SER A 112 11.49 -10.71 12.13
CA SER A 112 11.18 -12.08 11.70
C SER A 112 9.68 -12.38 11.51
N VAL A 113 8.80 -11.45 11.90
CA VAL A 113 7.34 -11.64 11.95
C VAL A 113 6.69 -11.02 10.71
N ASP A 114 5.82 -11.76 10.02
CA ASP A 114 5.00 -11.22 8.94
C ASP A 114 3.96 -10.24 9.52
N VAL A 115 3.86 -9.01 8.99
CA VAL A 115 2.94 -7.97 9.49
C VAL A 115 1.96 -7.45 8.44
N LEU A 116 2.40 -7.31 7.19
CA LEU A 116 1.56 -6.76 6.11
C LEU A 116 1.43 -7.74 4.96
N HIS A 117 0.24 -7.79 4.36
CA HIS A 117 0.11 -8.17 2.96
C HIS A 117 0.49 -6.99 2.06
N CYS A 118 1.20 -7.27 0.97
CA CYS A 118 1.54 -6.31 -0.08
C CYS A 118 1.16 -6.89 -1.43
N TYR A 119 0.17 -6.29 -2.10
CA TYR A 119 -0.17 -6.65 -3.48
C TYR A 119 0.39 -5.59 -4.41
N TYR A 120 1.06 -5.99 -5.49
CA TYR A 120 1.58 -5.05 -6.47
C TYR A 120 1.23 -5.44 -7.91
N ALA A 121 0.89 -4.43 -8.71
CA ALA A 121 0.56 -4.56 -10.13
C ALA A 121 1.33 -3.51 -10.93
N HIS A 122 1.73 -3.89 -12.16
CA HIS A 122 2.40 -3.01 -13.10
C HIS A 122 1.42 -2.49 -14.15
N GLY A 123 1.59 -1.23 -14.56
CA GLY A 123 0.88 -0.64 -15.69
C GLY A 123 1.14 -1.44 -16.97
N GLU A 124 0.16 -1.45 -17.87
CA GLU A 124 0.26 -2.11 -19.16
C GLU A 124 1.25 -1.38 -20.09
N GLU A 125 1.15 -0.06 -20.16
CA GLU A 125 1.96 0.76 -21.07
C GLU A 125 3.33 1.14 -20.48
N ASN A 126 3.43 1.24 -19.15
CA ASN A 126 4.66 1.66 -18.46
C ASN A 126 4.96 0.74 -17.27
N GLU A 127 6.00 -0.07 -17.36
CA GLU A 127 6.40 -1.00 -16.30
C GLU A 127 6.88 -0.30 -15.00
N ASN A 128 7.29 0.97 -15.10
CA ASN A 128 7.63 1.79 -13.93
C ASN A 128 6.40 2.34 -13.21
N PHE A 129 5.24 2.32 -13.88
CA PHE A 129 3.97 2.68 -13.26
C PHE A 129 3.45 1.49 -12.47
N GLN A 130 3.31 1.66 -11.16
CA GLN A 130 2.94 0.58 -10.26
C GLN A 130 1.84 1.02 -9.32
N ARG A 131 0.96 0.08 -8.98
CA ARG A 131 0.08 0.20 -7.82
C ARG A 131 0.52 -0.79 -6.76
N ARG A 132 0.53 -0.34 -5.51
CA ARG A 132 0.74 -1.18 -4.34
C ARG A 132 -0.42 -1.03 -3.39
N SER A 133 -0.84 -2.14 -2.82
CA SER A 133 -1.95 -2.20 -1.87
C SER A 133 -1.50 -2.95 -0.63
N TYR A 134 -1.62 -2.31 0.53
CA TYR A 134 -1.15 -2.83 1.82
C TYR A 134 -2.29 -3.01 2.81
N TRP A 135 -2.27 -4.07 3.60
CA TRP A 135 -3.13 -4.24 4.78
C TRP A 135 -2.45 -5.11 5.83
N LEU A 136 -2.81 -4.91 7.10
CA LEU A 136 -2.33 -5.71 8.22
C LEU A 136 -2.78 -7.17 8.07
N LEU A 137 -1.89 -8.09 8.44
CA LEU A 137 -2.24 -9.50 8.59
C LEU A 137 -3.19 -9.65 9.80
N GLU A 138 -4.21 -10.48 9.63
CA GLU A 138 -5.05 -10.93 10.74
C GLU A 138 -4.29 -12.04 11.46
N GLU A 139 -4.23 -11.99 12.80
CA GLU A 139 -3.76 -13.11 13.63
C GLU A 139 -4.77 -14.26 13.63
#